data_AF-A0AA41D9S0-F1
#
_entry.id   AF-A0AA41D9S0-F1
#
_cell.length_a   1.000
_cell.length_b   1.000
_cell.length_c   1.000
_cell.angle_alpha   90.00
_cell.angle_beta   90.00
_cell.angle_gamma   90.00
#
_symmetry.space_group_name_H-M   'P 1'
#
loop_
_entity.id
_entity.type
_entity.pdbx_description
1 polymer ?
#
loop_
_entity_poly.entity_id
_entity_poly.type
_entity_poly.pdbx_seq_one_letter_code
_entity_poly.pdbx_strand_id
1 'polypeptide(L)'
;MENKISKGFASVSTPDGKYRIWMPRPTKNGHMICSCSFALKRRLPLVDAIDALPYIQVDEVREIDEDYSTMVLTCKTPPYSACLESLMEDLPELMEKHLNYQEFNLSKGE
;
A
#
# COMPACT_ATOMS: atom_id res chain seq x y z
N MET A 1 -13.99 -14.60 2.35
CA MET A 1 -13.40 -13.25 2.23
C MET A 1 -13.96 -12.60 0.97
N GLU A 2 -14.95 -11.72 1.13
CA GLU A 2 -15.54 -11.00 0.00
C GLU A 2 -14.60 -9.87 -0.43
N ASN A 3 -13.86 -10.10 -1.52
CA ASN A 3 -13.23 -9.03 -2.29
C ASN A 3 -14.34 -8.22 -2.97
N LYS A 4 -14.98 -7.30 -2.23
CA LYS A 4 -15.94 -6.35 -2.79
C LYS A 4 -15.19 -5.32 -3.63
N ILE A 5 -15.00 -5.62 -4.91
CA ILE A 5 -14.68 -4.63 -5.95
C ILE A 5 -15.91 -3.74 -6.13
N SER A 6 -16.10 -2.79 -5.22
CA SER A 6 -17.13 -1.76 -5.34
C SER A 6 -16.59 -0.65 -6.25
N LYS A 7 -16.89 -0.75 -7.55
CA LYS A 7 -16.75 0.34 -8.55
C LYS A 7 -15.41 1.10 -8.52
N GLY A 8 -14.35 0.47 -9.05
CA GLY A 8 -13.13 1.19 -9.49
C GLY A 8 -11.99 1.30 -8.48
N PHE A 9 -12.11 0.66 -7.32
CA PHE A 9 -11.07 0.63 -6.29
C PHE A 9 -10.80 -0.82 -5.89
N ALA A 10 -9.52 -1.19 -5.87
CA ALA A 10 -9.02 -2.37 -5.19
C ALA A 10 -8.80 -2.04 -3.71
N SER A 11 -8.97 -3.02 -2.83
CA SER A 11 -8.59 -2.83 -1.43
C SER A 11 -7.88 -4.07 -0.94
N VAL A 12 -6.68 -3.89 -0.40
CA VAL A 12 -5.88 -4.92 0.23
C VAL A 12 -5.92 -4.67 1.73
N SER A 13 -6.11 -5.73 2.51
CA SER A 13 -6.05 -5.66 3.97
C SER A 13 -5.18 -6.77 4.49
N THR A 14 -4.46 -6.53 5.59
CA THR A 14 -3.77 -7.60 6.31
C THR A 14 -4.75 -8.67 6.78
N PRO A 15 -4.30 -9.92 6.97
CA PRO A 15 -5.15 -11.01 7.48
C PRO A 15 -5.78 -10.69 8.84
N ASP A 16 -5.11 -9.88 9.66
CA ASP A 16 -5.61 -9.39 10.95
C ASP A 16 -6.69 -8.29 10.82
N GLY A 17 -6.90 -7.75 9.63
CA GLY A 17 -7.87 -6.67 9.36
C GLY A 17 -7.48 -5.29 9.91
N LYS A 18 -6.43 -5.18 10.74
CA LYS A 18 -5.93 -3.91 11.31
C LYS A 18 -5.48 -2.89 10.26
N TYR A 19 -4.77 -3.33 9.22
CA TYR A 19 -4.24 -2.44 8.20
C TYR A 19 -4.96 -2.65 6.88
N ARG A 20 -5.48 -1.55 6.31
CA ARG A 20 -6.17 -1.58 5.03
C ARG A 20 -5.65 -0.48 4.11
N ILE A 21 -5.44 -0.84 2.86
CA ILE A 21 -5.02 0.03 1.79
C ILE A 21 -6.07 -0.03 0.69
N TRP A 22 -6.58 1.13 0.30
CA TRP A 22 -7.48 1.31 -0.84
C TRP A 22 -6.68 1.86 -2.00
N MET A 23 -6.72 1.17 -3.12
CA MET A 23 -5.98 1.46 -4.34
C MET A 23 -7.00 1.80 -5.44
N PRO A 24 -7.14 3.07 -5.83
CA PRO A 24 -7.97 3.42 -6.97
C PRO A 24 -7.38 2.88 -8.27
N ARG A 25 -8.20 2.82 -9.33
CA ARG A 25 -7.66 2.63 -10.68
C ARG A 25 -6.62 3.71 -10.99
N PRO A 26 -5.48 3.35 -11.60
CA PRO A 26 -4.54 4.32 -12.10
C PRO A 26 -5.21 5.22 -13.15
N THR A 27 -4.89 6.50 -13.09
CA THR A 27 -5.30 7.48 -14.10
C THR A 27 -4.66 7.15 -15.45
N LYS A 28 -5.12 7.80 -16.53
CA LYS A 28 -4.52 7.64 -17.87
C LYS A 28 -3.02 8.01 -17.93
N ASN A 29 -2.50 8.71 -16.92
CA ASN A 29 -1.10 9.05 -16.77
C ASN A 29 -0.30 8.08 -15.87
N GLY A 30 -0.92 7.00 -15.38
CA GLY A 30 -0.27 6.04 -14.48
C GLY A 30 -0.23 6.47 -13.00
N HIS A 31 -0.76 7.64 -12.64
CA HIS A 31 -0.83 8.06 -11.25
C HIS A 31 -2.01 7.41 -10.52
N MET A 32 -1.78 6.95 -9.30
CA MET A 32 -2.79 6.39 -8.41
C MET A 32 -2.56 6.89 -6.98
N ILE A 33 -3.63 7.31 -6.31
CA ILE A 33 -3.57 7.83 -4.95
C ILE A 33 -4.15 6.77 -4.02
N CYS A 34 -3.28 5.98 -3.42
CA CYS A 34 -3.66 4.97 -2.45
C CYS A 34 -4.00 5.61 -1.12
N SER A 35 -5.13 5.23 -0.53
CA SER A 35 -5.49 5.62 0.83
C SER A 35 -5.18 4.47 1.78
N CYS A 36 -4.65 4.75 2.95
CA CYS A 36 -4.24 3.76 3.95
C CYS A 36 -4.89 4.11 5.29
N SER A 37 -5.46 3.12 5.97
CA SER A 37 -6.06 3.27 7.31
C SER A 37 -5.00 3.26 8.42
N PHE A 38 -3.80 3.77 8.17
CA PHE A 38 -2.72 3.84 9.13
C PHE A 38 -1.70 4.89 8.74
N ALA A 39 -0.94 5.40 9.72
CA ALA A 39 0.19 6.29 9.50
C ALA A 39 1.32 5.61 8.70
N LEU A 40 1.39 5.86 7.39
CA LEU A 40 2.47 5.39 6.52
C LEU A 40 3.82 6.04 6.86
N LYS A 41 3.81 7.29 7.36
CA LYS A 41 5.02 8.05 7.69
C LYS A 41 5.79 7.45 8.87
N ARG A 42 5.10 6.77 9.79
CA ARG A 42 5.73 5.95 10.85
C ARG A 42 6.21 4.59 10.33
N ARG A 43 5.81 4.20 9.12
CA ARG A 43 6.10 2.92 8.48
C ARG A 43 6.80 3.08 7.13
N LEU A 44 7.81 3.95 7.11
CA LEU A 44 8.74 4.13 6.00
C LEU A 44 9.29 2.83 5.39
N PRO A 45 9.58 1.73 6.14
CA PRO A 45 10.05 0.49 5.52
C PRO A 45 9.02 -0.15 4.56
N LEU A 46 7.72 0.03 4.79
CA LEU A 46 6.71 -0.42 3.83
C LEU A 46 6.75 0.44 2.56
N VAL A 47 6.89 1.76 2.72
CA VAL A 47 6.98 2.70 1.60
C VAL A 47 8.20 2.41 0.74
N ASP A 48 9.35 2.16 1.37
CA ASP A 48 10.60 1.82 0.70
C ASP A 48 10.46 0.51 -0.10
N ALA A 49 9.83 -0.51 0.48
CA ALA A 49 9.61 -1.77 -0.22
C ALA A 49 8.63 -1.65 -1.40
N ILE A 50 7.65 -0.75 -1.29
CA ILE A 50 6.73 -0.40 -2.39
C ILE A 50 7.50 0.37 -3.48
N ASP A 51 8.37 1.32 -3.13
CA ASP A 51 9.19 2.06 -4.10
C ASP A 51 10.24 1.18 -4.79
N ALA A 52 10.72 0.15 -4.09
CA ALA A 52 11.66 -0.85 -4.62
C ALA A 52 11.05 -1.72 -5.74
N LEU A 53 9.73 -1.70 -5.92
CA LEU A 53 9.09 -2.44 -7.01
C LEU A 53 9.46 -1.85 -8.38
N PRO A 54 9.84 -2.67 -9.37
CA PRO A 54 10.37 -2.20 -10.64
C PRO A 54 9.32 -1.50 -11.53
N TYR A 55 8.02 -1.70 -11.23
CA TYR A 55 6.90 -1.27 -12.06
C TYR A 55 6.17 -0.03 -11.52
N ILE A 56 6.38 0.36 -10.26
CA ILE A 56 5.82 1.58 -9.65
C ILE A 56 6.92 2.48 -9.10
N GLN A 57 6.55 3.71 -8.76
CA GLN A 57 7.33 4.66 -8.00
C GLN A 57 6.45 5.26 -6.92
N VAL A 58 7.00 5.45 -5.72
CA VAL A 58 6.37 6.31 -4.72
C VAL A 58 6.75 7.76 -5.04
N ASP A 59 5.74 8.57 -5.36
CA ASP A 59 5.94 9.99 -5.66
C ASP A 59 5.92 10.80 -4.35
N GLU A 60 4.89 10.59 -3.54
CA GLU A 60 4.71 11.29 -2.27
C GLU A 60 3.90 10.46 -1.28
N VAL A 61 4.17 10.65 0.01
CA VAL A 61 3.35 10.10 1.09
C VAL A 61 2.82 11.25 1.95
N ARG A 62 1.51 11.42 1.98
CA ARG A 62 0.82 12.43 2.80
C ARG A 62 0.12 11.76 3.97
N GLU A 63 0.63 12.02 5.17
CA GLU A 63 -0.08 11.70 6.40
C GLU A 63 -1.21 12.70 6.61
N ILE A 64 -2.42 12.21 6.82
CA ILE A 64 -3.58 13.05 7.13
C ILE A 64 -3.80 13.04 8.65
N ASP A 65 -3.77 11.85 9.26
CA ASP A 65 -4.00 11.62 10.68
C ASP A 65 -3.21 10.39 11.17
N GLU A 66 -3.19 10.11 12.48
CA GLU A 66 -2.43 8.98 13.05
C GLU A 66 -2.93 7.62 12.55
N ASP A 67 -4.22 7.56 12.20
CA ASP A 67 -4.90 6.39 11.64
C ASP A 67 -5.20 6.53 10.15
N TYR A 68 -4.76 7.60 9.48
CA TYR A 68 -5.08 7.79 8.07
C TYR A 68 -3.97 8.47 7.28
N SER A 69 -3.52 7.81 6.22
CA SER A 69 -2.51 8.35 5.31
C SER A 69 -2.88 8.11 3.87
N THR A 70 -2.29 8.89 2.98
CA THR A 70 -2.41 8.77 1.54
C THR A 70 -1.02 8.65 0.94
N MET A 71 -0.92 7.85 -0.12
CA MET A 71 0.30 7.51 -0.82
C MET A 71 0.03 7.73 -2.31
N VAL A 72 0.84 8.57 -2.92
CA VAL A 72 0.80 8.83 -4.36
C VAL A 72 1.82 7.93 -5.02
N LEU A 73 1.34 7.06 -5.90
CA LEU A 73 2.15 6.14 -6.68
C LEU A 73 2.04 6.49 -8.16
N THR A 74 3.14 6.31 -8.88
CA THR A 74 3.20 6.50 -10.33
C THR A 74 3.68 5.20 -10.96
N CYS A 75 2.87 4.62 -11.85
CA CYS A 75 3.22 3.43 -12.61
C CYS A 75 4.31 3.78 -13.65
N LYS A 76 5.46 3.11 -13.59
CA LYS A 76 6.60 3.34 -14.50
C LYS A 76 6.37 2.76 -15.90
N THR A 77 5.62 1.65 -16.01
CA THR A 77 5.49 0.89 -17.25
C THR A 77 4.02 0.67 -17.64
N PRO A 78 3.59 1.04 -18.86
CA PRO A 78 2.29 0.64 -19.40
C PRO A 78 2.32 -0.83 -19.85
N PRO A 79 1.20 -1.58 -19.73
CA PRO A 79 -0.15 -1.14 -19.36
C PRO A 79 -0.35 -0.98 -17.85
N TYR A 80 -0.89 0.17 -17.42
CA TYR A 80 -1.08 0.49 -16.00
C TYR A 80 -2.05 -0.44 -15.26
N SER A 81 -2.94 -1.13 -15.99
CA SER A 81 -3.81 -2.15 -15.43
C SER A 81 -3.02 -3.32 -14.84
N ALA A 82 -1.99 -3.79 -15.54
CA ALA A 82 -1.12 -4.87 -15.05
C ALA A 82 -0.33 -4.43 -13.81
N CYS A 83 0.03 -3.15 -13.76
CA CYS A 83 0.73 -2.58 -12.61
C CYS A 83 -0.11 -2.64 -11.32
N LEU A 84 -1.41 -2.34 -11.43
CA LEU A 84 -2.35 -2.49 -10.31
C LEU A 84 -2.50 -3.96 -9.91
N GLU A 85 -2.60 -4.88 -10.88
CA GLU A 85 -2.73 -6.32 -10.62
C GLU A 85 -1.50 -6.87 -9.87
N SER A 86 -0.29 -6.61 -10.36
CA SER A 86 0.95 -7.01 -9.68
C SER A 86 1.06 -6.39 -8.29
N LEU A 87 0.73 -5.10 -8.16
CA LEU A 87 0.74 -4.46 -6.86
C LEU A 87 -0.27 -5.11 -5.91
N MET A 88 -1.46 -5.50 -6.37
CA MET A 88 -2.42 -6.21 -5.51
C MET A 88 -1.94 -7.58 -5.03
N GLU A 89 -1.04 -8.23 -5.78
CA GLU A 89 -0.40 -9.49 -5.40
C GLU A 89 0.78 -9.27 -4.45
N ASP A 90 1.64 -8.27 -4.70
CA ASP A 90 2.82 -7.96 -3.88
C ASP A 90 2.47 -7.21 -2.58
N LEU A 91 1.50 -6.29 -2.60
CA LEU A 91 1.14 -5.45 -1.46
C LEU A 91 0.79 -6.26 -0.20
N PRO A 92 -0.04 -7.33 -0.22
CA PRO A 92 -0.32 -8.11 0.98
C PRO A 92 0.95 -8.79 1.54
N GLU A 93 1.85 -9.28 0.69
CA GLU A 93 3.14 -9.83 1.13
C GLU A 93 4.04 -8.77 1.75
N LEU A 94 4.15 -7.59 1.13
CA LEU A 94 4.92 -6.46 1.66
C LEU A 94 4.34 -5.97 3.00
N MET A 95 3.01 -5.86 3.06
CA MET A 95 2.30 -5.52 4.28
C MET A 95 2.58 -6.55 5.38
N GLU A 96 2.55 -7.84 5.09
CA GLU A 96 2.87 -8.86 6.08
C GLU A 96 4.33 -8.78 6.54
N LYS A 97 5.28 -8.69 5.60
CA LYS A 97 6.72 -8.61 5.91
C LYS A 97 7.10 -7.37 6.72
N HIS A 98 6.49 -6.22 6.45
CA HIS A 98 6.87 -4.95 7.08
C HIS A 98 5.95 -4.50 8.22
N LEU A 99 4.66 -4.90 8.22
CA LEU A 99 3.71 -4.53 9.28
C LEU A 99 3.69 -5.54 10.42
N ASN A 100 3.87 -6.84 10.15
CA ASN A 100 3.86 -7.90 11.16
C ASN A 100 5.17 -7.92 11.97
N TYR A 101 6.28 -7.46 11.37
CA TYR A 101 7.58 -7.37 12.03
C TYR A 101 7.62 -6.37 13.20
N GLN A 102 6.68 -5.42 13.25
CA GLN A 102 6.60 -4.40 14.31
C GLN A 102 5.98 -4.94 15.61
N GLU A 103 5.09 -5.95 15.58
CA GLU A 103 4.60 -6.59 16.82
C GLU A 103 5.69 -7.48 17.47
N PHE A 104 6.63 -8.01 16.68
CA PHE A 104 7.72 -8.85 17.20
C PHE A 104 8.87 -8.07 17.85
N ASN A 105 9.06 -6.78 17.53
CA ASN A 105 10.17 -6.00 18.07
C ASN A 105 9.79 -5.09 19.26
N LEU A 106 8.51 -4.86 19.53
CA LEU A 106 8.10 -4.10 20.73
C LEU A 106 8.06 -4.97 22.00
N SER A 107 8.09 -6.30 21.86
CA SER A 107 8.13 -7.25 22.99
C SER A 107 9.55 -7.64 23.43
N LYS A 108 10.58 -7.05 22.80
CA LYS A 108 12.01 -7.30 23.06
C LYS A 108 12.77 -5.99 23.34
N GLY A 109 12.14 -5.09 24.10
CA GLY A 109 12.84 -4.02 24.80
C GLY A 109 13.01 -4.44 26.25
N GLU A 110 14.15 -5.07 26.55
CA GLU A 110 14.65 -5.32 27.91
C GLU A 110 14.91 -4.01 28.67
#